data_AF-A8T9S2-F1
#
_entry.id   AF-A8T9S2-F1
#
_cell.length_a   1.000
_cell.length_b   1.000
_cell.length_c   1.000
_cell.angle_alpha   90.00
_cell.angle_beta   90.00
_cell.angle_gamma   90.00
#
_symmetry.space_group_name_H-M   'P 1'
#
loop_
_entity.id
_entity.type
_entity.pdbx_description
1 polymer ?
#
loop_
_entity_poly.entity_id
_entity_poly.type
_entity_poly.pdbx_seq_one_letter_code
_entity_poly.pdbx_strand_id
1 'polypeptide(L)'
;MRKSDKKVENLIRSVLTEVCEDTLKGYDGFLWVSHTVKFSSFPHSLEIVCVFETEQDRADFLLGEGQQHVSTAIQKAFDQAGVQLKNVGKQIRYDIKQNR
;
A
#
# COMPACT_ATOMS: atom_id res chain seq x y z
N MET A 1 10.07 -21.92 -4.72
CA MET A 1 10.39 -20.54 -4.33
C MET A 1 11.72 -20.15 -4.97
N ARG A 2 11.70 -19.25 -5.95
CA ARG A 2 12.92 -18.75 -6.61
C ARG A 2 13.54 -17.66 -5.74
N LYS A 3 14.85 -17.45 -5.82
CA LYS A 3 15.56 -16.43 -5.03
C LYS A 3 14.99 -15.01 -5.23
N SER A 4 14.36 -14.76 -6.38
CA SER A 4 13.72 -13.48 -6.72
C SER A 4 12.44 -13.22 -5.92
N ASP A 5 11.61 -14.24 -5.68
CA ASP A 5 10.32 -14.08 -4.98
C ASP A 5 10.57 -13.57 -3.54
N LYS A 6 11.52 -14.19 -2.85
CA LYS A 6 11.87 -13.84 -1.47
C LYS A 6 12.43 -12.42 -1.33
N LYS A 7 13.16 -11.94 -2.35
CA LYS A 7 13.66 -10.55 -2.38
C LYS A 7 12.52 -9.56 -2.54
N VAL A 8 11.59 -9.85 -3.46
CA VAL A 8 10.42 -9.01 -3.72
C VAL A 8 9.53 -8.92 -2.47
N GLU A 9 9.24 -10.04 -1.80
CA GLU A 9 8.47 -10.01 -0.54
C GLU A 9 9.13 -9.17 0.53
N ASN A 10 10.44 -9.37 0.78
CA ASN A 10 11.14 -8.57 1.78
C ASN A 10 11.12 -7.09 1.43
N LEU A 11 11.31 -6.74 0.16
CA LEU A 11 11.25 -5.37 -0.32
C LEU A 11 9.87 -4.75 -0.09
N ILE A 12 8.80 -5.43 -0.51
CA ILE A 12 7.42 -4.93 -0.33
C ILE A 12 7.13 -4.73 1.16
N ARG A 13 7.51 -5.69 2.02
CA ARG A 13 7.33 -5.55 3.47
C ARG A 13 8.07 -4.34 4.02
N SER A 14 9.33 -4.14 3.65
CA SER A 14 10.12 -2.98 4.09
C SER A 14 9.50 -1.67 3.63
N VAL A 15 9.16 -1.57 2.34
CA VAL A 15 8.54 -0.38 1.76
C VAL A 15 7.19 -0.07 2.41
N LEU A 16 6.32 -1.08 2.55
CA LEU A 16 5.02 -0.88 3.18
C LEU A 16 5.13 -0.55 4.66
N THR A 17 6.15 -1.05 5.37
CA THR A 17 6.39 -0.69 6.76
C THR A 17 6.74 0.80 6.85
N GLU A 18 7.66 1.27 6.01
CA GLU A 18 8.07 2.68 5.98
C GLU A 18 6.90 3.60 5.64
N VAL A 19 6.14 3.29 4.59
CA VAL A 19 4.93 4.05 4.22
C VAL A 19 3.87 3.98 5.31
N CYS A 20 3.73 2.83 5.98
CA CYS A 20 2.79 2.68 7.06
C CYS A 20 3.15 3.58 8.24
N GLU A 21 4.44 3.67 8.59
CA GLU A 21 4.88 4.51 9.70
C GLU A 21 4.93 6.01 9.37
N ASP A 22 5.31 6.36 8.15
CA ASP A 22 5.47 7.74 7.71
C ASP A 22 4.14 8.39 7.31
N THR A 23 3.32 7.65 6.55
CA THR A 23 2.08 8.16 5.98
C THR A 23 0.86 7.65 6.74
N LEU A 24 0.64 6.32 6.79
CA LEU A 24 -0.63 5.75 7.27
C LEU A 24 -0.85 5.94 8.77
N LYS A 25 0.21 5.95 9.58
CA LYS A 25 0.17 6.17 11.04
C LYS A 25 -0.35 7.55 11.44
N GLY A 26 -0.32 8.51 10.52
CA GLY A 26 -0.85 9.86 10.73
C GLY A 26 -2.35 9.99 10.49
N TYR A 27 -3.01 8.97 9.93
CA TYR A 27 -4.44 9.03 9.62
C TYR A 27 -5.27 8.39 10.75
N ASP A 28 -6.25 9.15 11.23
CA ASP A 28 -7.25 8.66 12.16
C ASP A 28 -8.09 7.55 11.49
N GLY A 29 -8.46 6.54 12.27
CA GLY A 29 -9.19 5.38 11.80
C GLY A 29 -8.43 4.44 10.86
N PHE A 30 -7.14 4.62 10.58
CA PHE A 30 -6.37 3.59 9.87
C PHE A 30 -6.09 2.39 10.80
N LEU A 31 -6.38 1.16 10.33
CA LEU A 31 -6.18 -0.05 11.12
C LEU A 31 -4.92 -0.82 10.70
N TRP A 32 -4.86 -1.23 9.44
CA TRP A 32 -3.71 -1.96 8.90
C TRP A 32 -3.66 -1.89 7.37
N VAL A 33 -2.49 -2.19 6.83
CA VAL A 33 -2.27 -2.37 5.39
C VAL A 33 -1.92 -3.82 5.10
N SER A 34 -2.58 -4.40 4.10
CA SER A 34 -2.26 -5.70 3.55
C SER A 34 -1.75 -5.55 2.12
N HIS A 35 -1.01 -6.52 1.63
CA HIS A 35 -0.58 -6.53 0.23
C HIS A 35 -0.67 -7.92 -0.35
N THR A 36 -1.06 -7.97 -1.61
CA THR A 36 -1.13 -9.19 -2.42
C THR A 36 -0.31 -8.95 -3.67
N VAL A 37 0.64 -9.84 -3.95
CA VAL A 37 1.50 -9.71 -5.12
C VAL A 37 1.59 -11.03 -5.85
N LYS A 38 1.44 -11.00 -7.18
CA LYS A 38 1.83 -12.12 -8.03
C LYS A 38 3.25 -11.91 -8.52
N PHE A 39 4.20 -12.68 -7.98
CA PHE A 39 5.62 -12.64 -8.39
C PHE A 39 5.81 -12.90 -9.89
N SER A 40 4.93 -13.71 -10.51
CA SER A 40 4.95 -14.00 -11.94
C SER A 40 4.68 -12.78 -12.84
N SER A 41 4.08 -11.72 -12.29
CA SER A 41 3.68 -10.50 -13.03
C SER A 41 4.04 -9.23 -12.26
N PHE A 42 5.00 -9.34 -11.33
CA PHE A 42 5.55 -8.21 -10.61
C PHE A 42 6.36 -7.31 -11.57
N PRO A 43 6.30 -5.96 -11.43
CA PRO A 43 5.63 -5.18 -10.38
C PRO A 43 4.16 -4.82 -10.60
N HIS A 44 3.59 -5.12 -11.76
CA HIS A 44 2.22 -4.70 -12.11
C HIS A 44 1.12 -5.42 -11.33
N SER A 45 1.33 -6.64 -10.86
CA SER A 45 0.33 -7.39 -10.10
C SER A 45 0.42 -7.21 -8.58
N LEU A 46 1.15 -6.20 -8.11
CA LEU A 46 1.06 -5.77 -6.72
C LEU A 46 -0.29 -5.09 -6.50
N GLU A 47 -0.97 -5.48 -5.44
CA GLU A 47 -2.19 -4.88 -4.92
C GLU A 47 -1.99 -4.61 -3.43
N ILE A 48 -2.31 -3.42 -2.99
CA ILE A 48 -2.16 -2.95 -1.62
C ILE A 48 -3.56 -2.64 -1.12
N VAL A 49 -3.93 -3.11 0.06
CA VAL A 49 -5.26 -2.93 0.63
C VAL A 49 -5.10 -2.25 1.99
N CYS A 50 -5.51 -0.99 2.07
CA CYS A 50 -5.56 -0.23 3.31
C CYS A 50 -6.93 -0.41 3.95
N VAL A 51 -6.96 -0.92 5.18
CA VAL A 51 -8.20 -1.15 5.93
C VAL A 51 -8.37 -0.07 6.97
N PHE A 52 -9.52 0.59 6.94
CA PHE A 52 -9.93 1.63 7.87
C PHE A 52 -10.97 1.11 8.87
N GLU A 53 -11.12 1.79 10.00
CA GLU A 53 -12.06 1.45 11.04
C GLU A 53 -13.49 1.82 10.63
N THR A 54 -13.69 3.03 10.12
CA THR A 54 -15.01 3.52 9.70
C THR A 54 -15.05 3.94 8.24
N GLU A 55 -16.26 3.92 7.66
CA GLU A 55 -16.47 4.43 6.31
C GLU A 55 -16.17 5.93 6.21
N GLN A 56 -16.35 6.69 7.30
CA GLN A 56 -16.05 8.13 7.33
C GLN A 56 -14.55 8.37 7.21
N ASP A 57 -13.71 7.68 7.97
CA ASP A 57 -12.24 7.81 7.87
C ASP A 57 -11.76 7.46 6.47
N ARG A 58 -12.30 6.37 5.89
CA ARG A 58 -12.01 5.99 4.50
C ARG A 58 -12.45 7.07 3.51
N ALA A 59 -13.65 7.62 3.67
CA ALA A 59 -14.17 8.63 2.77
C ALA A 59 -13.37 9.92 2.86
N ASP A 60 -13.02 10.37 4.08
CA ASP A 60 -12.21 11.57 4.32
C ASP A 60 -10.80 11.39 3.74
N PHE A 61 -10.20 10.22 3.95
CA PHE A 61 -8.93 9.83 3.36
C PHE A 61 -8.95 9.87 1.82
N LEU A 62 -10.04 9.39 1.21
CA LEU A 62 -10.23 9.36 -0.25
C LEU A 62 -10.61 10.73 -0.84
N LEU A 63 -11.37 11.54 -0.11
CA LEU A 63 -11.80 12.89 -0.50
C LEU A 63 -10.66 13.91 -0.35
N GLY A 64 -9.79 13.70 0.64
CA GLY A 64 -8.61 14.52 0.87
C GLY A 64 -7.40 14.09 0.04
N GLU A 65 -6.22 14.45 0.53
CA GLU A 65 -4.94 14.14 -0.15
C GLU A 65 -4.39 12.76 0.23
N GLY A 66 -5.10 11.97 1.04
CA GLY A 66 -4.64 10.67 1.54
C GLY A 66 -4.28 9.70 0.42
N GLN A 67 -5.16 9.55 -0.57
CA GLN A 67 -4.89 8.67 -1.71
C GLN A 67 -3.62 9.08 -2.46
N GLN A 68 -3.42 10.38 -2.67
CA GLN A 68 -2.30 10.92 -3.42
C GLN A 68 -0.99 10.86 -2.60
N HIS A 69 -1.06 11.13 -1.30
CA HIS A 69 0.06 10.99 -0.37
C HIS A 69 0.54 9.55 -0.30
N VAL A 70 -0.35 8.58 -0.04
CA VAL A 70 0.03 7.16 0.01
C VAL A 70 0.53 6.68 -1.34
N SER A 71 -0.12 7.06 -2.44
CA SER A 71 0.37 6.74 -3.79
C SER A 71 1.79 7.24 -4.01
N THR A 72 2.08 8.49 -3.63
CA THR A 72 3.38 9.11 -3.80
C THR A 72 4.43 8.48 -2.89
N ALA A 73 4.09 8.22 -1.62
CA ALA A 73 4.98 7.59 -0.64
C ALA A 73 5.34 6.16 -1.08
N ILE A 74 4.35 5.36 -1.48
CA ILE A 74 4.56 4.02 -2.02
C ILE A 74 5.42 4.09 -3.27
N GLN A 75 5.07 4.94 -4.24
CA GLN A 75 5.86 5.05 -5.47
C GLN A 75 7.32 5.43 -5.18
N LYS A 76 7.55 6.41 -4.31
CA LYS A 76 8.90 6.85 -3.93
C LYS A 76 9.69 5.74 -3.22
N ALA A 77 9.08 5.06 -2.25
CA ALA A 77 9.74 4.00 -1.50
C ALA A 77 10.05 2.78 -2.40
N PHE A 78 9.14 2.43 -3.32
CA PHE A 78 9.42 1.40 -4.33
C PHE A 78 10.51 1.83 -5.32
N ASP A 79 10.52 3.08 -5.77
CA ASP A 79 11.56 3.62 -6.66
C ASP A 79 12.95 3.58 -6.00
N GLN A 80 13.04 4.00 -4.73
CA GLN A 80 14.27 3.89 -3.94
C GLN A 80 14.74 2.44 -3.76
N ALA A 81 13.79 1.50 -3.72
CA ALA A 81 14.09 0.08 -3.68
C ALA A 81 14.42 -0.54 -5.06
N GLY A 82 14.42 0.28 -6.13
CA GLY A 82 14.73 -0.14 -7.50
C GLY A 82 13.55 -0.75 -8.26
N VAL A 83 12.32 -0.49 -7.83
CA VAL A 83 11.08 -1.00 -8.42
C VAL A 83 10.23 0.15 -8.96
N GLN A 84 10.00 0.15 -10.28
CA GLN A 84 9.16 1.17 -10.91
C GLN A 84 7.69 0.74 -10.96
N LEU A 85 6.85 1.36 -10.13
CA LEU A 85 5.40 1.22 -10.18
C LEU A 85 4.82 2.22 -11.18
N LYS A 86 4.31 1.72 -12.32
CA LYS A 86 3.71 2.60 -13.34
C LYS A 86 2.37 3.20 -12.92
N ASN A 87 1.55 2.47 -12.14
CA ASN A 87 0.20 2.88 -11.78
C ASN A 87 -0.12 2.55 -10.31
N VAL A 88 0.67 3.07 -9.38
CA VAL A 88 0.50 2.83 -7.94
C VAL A 88 -0.92 3.14 -7.45
N GLY A 89 -1.55 4.21 -7.93
CA GLY A 89 -2.90 4.60 -7.51
C GLY A 89 -3.99 3.58 -7.88
N LYS A 90 -3.76 2.75 -8.91
CA LYS A 90 -4.67 1.64 -9.27
C LYS A 90 -4.35 0.35 -8.52
N GLN A 91 -3.16 0.26 -7.94
CA GLN A 91 -2.72 -0.88 -7.15
C GLN A 91 -3.15 -0.76 -5.70
N ILE A 92 -3.45 0.46 -5.21
CA ILE A 92 -3.95 0.67 -3.85
C ILE A 92 -5.48 0.62 -3.83
N ARG A 93 -6.01 -0.25 -2.99
CA ARG A 93 -7.42 -0.36 -2.63
C ARG A 93 -7.61 0.09 -1.19
N TYR A 94 -8.78 0.65 -0.95
CA TYR A 94 -9.18 1.17 0.34
C TYR A 94 -10.46 0.46 0.74
N ASP A 95 -10.38 -0.27 1.83
CA ASP A 95 -11.47 -1.06 2.41
C ASP A 95 -11.71 -0.62 3.85
N ILE A 96 -12.84 -1.02 4.41
CA ILE A 96 -13.18 -0.79 5.81
C ILE A 96 -13.28 -2.13 6.53
N LYS A 97 -13.03 -2.10 7.84
CA LYS A 97 -13.23 -3.26 8.70
C LYS A 97 -14.72 -3.58 8.72
N GLN A 98 -15.09 -4.60 7.96
CA GLN A 98 -16.44 -5.12 7.98
C GLN A 98 -16.63 -5.95 9.25
N ASN A 99 -17.06 -5.29 10.32
CA ASN A 99 -17.48 -5.97 11.54
C ASN A 99 -18.80 -6.70 11.23
N ARG A 100 -18.74 -8.01 11.01
CA ARG A 100 -19.92 -8.88 10.90
C ARG A 100 -20.38 -9.33 12.28
#